data_AF-A0A7C9ATX5-F1
#
_entry.id   AF-A0A7C9ATX5-F1
#
_cell.length_a   1.000
_cell.length_b   1.000
_cell.length_c   1.000
_cell.angle_alpha   90.00
_cell.angle_beta   90.00
_cell.angle_gamma   90.00
#
_symmetry.space_group_name_H-M   'P 1'
#
loop_
_entity.id
_entity.type
_entity.pdbx_description
1 polymer ?
#
loop_
_entity_poly.entity_id
_entity_poly.type
_entity_poly.pdbx_seq_one_letter_code
_entity_poly.pdbx_strand_id
1 'polypeptide(L)'
;GAMVPVRVHTVLISTQHEESVTNEQIAKDLKEHVIKPVIPPQYLDDKTIFHLNPSGRFVIGGPHGDAGLTGRKIIVDTYGGWGAHGGGAFSGKDPSKVDRSG
;
A
#
# COMPACT_ATOMS: atom_id res chain seq x y z
N GLY A 1 4.91 0.19 -26.93
CA GLY A 1 3.46 -0.06 -26.88
C GLY A 1 2.90 0.56 -25.62
N ALA A 2 1.65 1.02 -25.64
CA ALA A 2 0.99 1.54 -24.43
C ALA A 2 0.58 0.38 -23.51
N MET A 3 0.72 0.57 -22.19
CA MET A 3 0.19 -0.38 -21.21
C MET A 3 -1.28 -0.05 -20.96
N VAL A 4 -2.17 -1.01 -21.23
CA VAL A 4 -3.61 -0.87 -21.05
C VAL A 4 -4.05 -1.82 -19.93
N PRO A 5 -4.46 -1.30 -18.75
CA PRO A 5 -4.92 -2.15 -17.67
C PRO A 5 -6.26 -2.80 -18.03
N VAL A 6 -6.40 -4.09 -17.69
CA VAL A 6 -7.62 -4.88 -17.98
C VAL A 6 -8.46 -5.08 -16.73
N ARG A 7 -7.84 -5.56 -15.64
CA ARG A 7 -8.50 -5.84 -14.36
C ARG A 7 -7.49 -5.86 -13.23
N VAL A 8 -7.98 -5.69 -12.00
CA VAL A 8 -7.22 -5.93 -10.77
C VAL A 8 -7.27 -7.42 -10.45
N HIS A 9 -6.11 -8.06 -10.44
CA HIS A 9 -6.02 -9.49 -10.15
C HIS A 9 -6.16 -9.80 -8.67
N THR A 10 -5.37 -9.13 -7.83
CA THR A 10 -5.31 -9.37 -6.40
C THR A 10 -5.19 -8.05 -5.66
N VAL A 11 -5.92 -7.92 -4.56
CA VAL A 11 -5.80 -6.84 -3.59
C VAL A 11 -5.36 -7.43 -2.25
N LEU A 12 -4.33 -6.84 -1.67
CA LEU A 12 -3.80 -7.20 -0.35
C LEU A 12 -3.84 -5.97 0.54
N ILE A 13 -4.42 -6.10 1.73
CA ILE A 13 -4.38 -5.06 2.76
C ILE A 13 -4.07 -5.73 4.09
N SER A 14 -3.02 -5.27 4.77
CA SER A 14 -2.74 -5.57 6.17
C SER A 14 -2.75 -4.27 6.95
N THR A 15 -3.73 -4.09 7.83
CA THR A 15 -3.87 -2.89 8.66
C THR A 15 -3.81 -3.24 10.14
N GLN A 16 -3.09 -2.40 10.91
CA GLN A 16 -3.14 -2.45 12.36
C GLN A 16 -4.56 -2.05 12.82
N HIS A 17 -5.01 -2.62 13.93
CA HIS A 17 -6.36 -2.40 14.47
C HIS A 17 -6.39 -2.49 16.00
N GLU A 18 -7.48 -2.00 16.61
CA GLU A 18 -7.74 -2.20 18.04
C GLU A 18 -8.08 -3.67 18.34
N GLU A 19 -7.78 -4.11 19.56
CA GLU A 19 -8.04 -5.47 20.05
C GLU A 19 -9.53 -5.84 20.06
N SER A 20 -10.41 -4.85 20.19
CA SER A 20 -11.87 -5.00 20.25
C SER A 20 -12.51 -5.39 18.92
N VAL A 21 -11.83 -5.16 17.78
CA VAL A 21 -12.41 -5.33 16.45
C VAL A 21 -12.15 -6.75 15.92
N THR A 22 -13.19 -7.37 15.36
CA THR A 22 -13.09 -8.71 14.76
C THR A 22 -12.54 -8.68 13.34
N ASN A 23 -11.94 -9.78 12.90
CA ASN A 23 -11.42 -9.90 11.53
C ASN A 23 -12.54 -9.78 10.48
N GLU A 24 -13.73 -10.27 10.78
CA GLU A 24 -14.90 -10.17 9.89
C GLU A 24 -15.33 -8.71 9.70
N GLN A 25 -15.33 -7.92 10.78
CA GLN A 25 -15.66 -6.50 10.73
C GLN A 25 -14.61 -5.73 9.92
N ILE A 26 -13.32 -5.99 10.17
CA ILE A 26 -12.22 -5.38 9.40
C ILE A 26 -12.36 -5.71 7.91
N ALA A 27 -12.58 -6.98 7.56
CA ALA A 27 -12.70 -7.40 6.17
C ALA A 27 -13.91 -6.74 5.47
N LYS A 28 -15.03 -6.58 6.18
CA LYS A 28 -16.22 -5.89 5.68
C LYS A 28 -15.94 -4.39 5.45
N ASP A 29 -15.34 -3.74 6.43
CA ASP A 29 -15.10 -2.29 6.38
C ASP A 29 -14.03 -1.92 5.35
N LEU A 30 -12.97 -2.72 5.23
CA LEU A 30 -11.97 -2.53 4.17
C LEU A 30 -12.59 -2.65 2.78
N LYS A 31 -13.55 -3.57 2.58
CA LYS A 31 -14.26 -3.68 1.31
C LYS A 31 -15.13 -2.46 1.01
N GLU A 32 -15.97 -2.06 1.96
CA GLU A 32 -16.96 -1.01 1.73
C GLU A 32 -16.37 0.40 1.76
N HIS A 33 -15.48 0.68 2.71
CA HIS A 33 -14.99 2.03 2.99
C HIS A 33 -13.62 2.34 2.37
N VAL A 34 -12.89 1.34 1.85
CA VAL A 34 -11.57 1.54 1.25
C VAL A 34 -11.52 1.01 -0.18
N ILE A 35 -11.73 -0.28 -0.40
CA ILE A 35 -11.56 -0.89 -1.73
C ILE A 35 -12.56 -0.35 -2.73
N LYS A 36 -13.85 -0.36 -2.39
CA LYS A 36 -14.94 0.09 -3.25
C LYS A 36 -14.84 1.57 -3.66
N PRO A 37 -14.51 2.54 -2.77
CA PRO A 37 -14.34 3.93 -3.19
C PRO A 37 -13.01 4.21 -3.92
N VAL A 38 -11.98 3.38 -3.75
CA VAL A 38 -10.64 3.62 -4.33
C VAL A 38 -10.46 2.93 -5.67
N ILE A 39 -10.90 1.68 -5.81
CA ILE A 39 -10.70 0.89 -7.03
C ILE A 39 -11.92 1.08 -7.95
N PRO A 40 -11.72 1.60 -9.18
CA PRO A 40 -12.81 1.77 -10.11
C PRO A 40 -13.54 0.44 -10.40
N PRO A 41 -14.90 0.40 -10.35
CA PRO A 41 -15.66 -0.84 -10.48
C PRO A 41 -15.37 -1.63 -11.76
N GLN A 42 -15.01 -0.96 -12.86
CA GLN A 42 -14.68 -1.63 -14.13
C GLN A 42 -13.45 -2.53 -14.06
N TYR A 43 -12.61 -2.39 -13.03
CA TYR A 43 -11.43 -3.24 -12.83
C TYR A 43 -11.64 -4.35 -11.79
N LEU A 44 -12.80 -4.39 -11.12
CA LEU A 44 -13.15 -5.40 -10.14
C LEU A 44 -14.13 -6.42 -10.75
N ASP A 45 -13.88 -7.69 -10.50
CA ASP A 45 -14.75 -8.78 -10.92
C ASP A 45 -14.82 -9.89 -9.86
N ASP A 46 -15.69 -10.87 -10.09
CA ASP A 46 -15.89 -12.03 -9.20
C ASP A 46 -14.63 -12.89 -9.04
N LYS A 47 -13.61 -12.69 -9.90
CA LYS A 47 -12.32 -13.39 -9.84
C LYS A 47 -11.24 -12.55 -9.15
N THR A 48 -11.54 -11.33 -8.69
CA THR A 48 -10.57 -10.52 -7.94
C THR A 48 -10.31 -11.17 -6.58
N ILE A 49 -9.05 -11.45 -6.29
CA ILE A 49 -8.63 -12.11 -5.05
C ILE A 49 -8.42 -11.05 -3.98
N PHE A 50 -8.99 -11.26 -2.79
CA PHE A 50 -8.84 -10.36 -1.65
C PHE A 50 -8.13 -11.05 -0.49
N HIS A 51 -6.98 -10.52 -0.10
CA HIS A 51 -6.28 -10.90 1.12
C HIS A 51 -6.37 -9.74 2.12
N LEU A 52 -7.28 -9.85 3.10
CA LEU A 52 -7.55 -8.80 4.09
C LEU A 52 -7.10 -9.29 5.46
N ASN A 53 -6.07 -8.64 6.01
CA ASN A 53 -5.34 -9.07 7.21
C ASN A 53 -5.01 -10.58 7.18
N PRO A 54 -4.30 -11.10 6.15
CA PRO A 54 -4.05 -12.53 6.00
C PRO A 54 -3.15 -13.12 7.10
N SER A 55 -2.35 -12.30 7.78
CA SER A 55 -1.58 -12.70 8.97
C SER A 55 -2.47 -12.86 10.22
N GLY A 56 -3.76 -12.58 10.12
CA GLY A 56 -4.70 -12.55 11.24
C GLY A 56 -4.55 -11.25 12.03
N ARG A 57 -4.45 -11.40 13.35
CA ARG A 57 -4.53 -10.29 14.30
C ARG A 57 -3.28 -9.40 14.25
N PHE A 58 -3.48 -8.09 14.10
CA PHE A 58 -2.41 -7.08 14.01
C PHE A 58 -2.70 -5.91 14.96
N VAL A 59 -2.53 -6.13 16.27
CA VAL A 59 -2.82 -5.11 17.31
C VAL A 59 -1.60 -4.26 17.65
N ILE A 60 -0.42 -4.88 17.72
CA ILE A 60 0.84 -4.20 18.02
C ILE A 60 1.53 -3.88 16.70
N GLY A 61 1.89 -2.60 16.51
CA GLY A 61 2.50 -2.11 15.28
C GLY A 61 3.23 -0.79 15.50
N GLY A 62 3.61 -0.14 14.39
CA GLY A 62 4.43 1.06 14.43
C GLY A 62 5.85 0.81 14.96
N PRO A 63 6.53 1.86 15.45
CA PRO A 63 7.93 1.76 15.90
C PRO A 63 8.18 0.80 17.06
N HIS A 64 7.12 0.41 17.78
CA HIS A 64 7.19 -0.57 18.85
C HIS A 64 7.59 -1.97 18.34
N GLY A 65 7.17 -2.32 17.11
CA GLY A 65 7.37 -3.65 16.54
C GLY A 65 8.35 -3.71 15.35
N ASP A 66 8.68 -2.58 14.74
CA ASP A 66 9.56 -2.53 13.56
C ASP A 66 10.32 -1.20 13.48
N ALA A 67 11.63 -1.26 13.26
CA ALA A 67 12.49 -0.08 13.24
C ALA A 67 12.35 0.70 11.93
N GLY A 68 11.99 1.98 12.03
CA GLY A 68 11.87 2.88 10.88
C GLY A 68 13.15 3.67 10.61
N LEU A 69 13.53 3.81 9.34
CA LEU A 69 14.60 4.72 8.89
C LEU A 69 14.14 5.53 7.68
N THR A 70 14.52 6.81 7.63
CA THR A 70 14.28 7.69 6.49
C THR A 70 14.89 7.11 5.22
N GLY A 71 14.17 7.22 4.09
CA GLY A 71 14.68 6.76 2.79
C GLY A 71 14.65 5.24 2.58
N ARG A 72 13.84 4.50 3.35
CA ARG A 72 13.67 3.05 3.20
C ARG A 72 12.39 2.61 2.48
N LYS A 73 11.67 3.56 1.86
CA LYS A 73 10.46 3.33 1.06
C LYS A 73 10.53 3.96 -0.34
N ILE A 74 11.73 4.17 -0.88
CA ILE A 74 11.97 4.92 -2.13
C ILE A 74 11.22 4.39 -3.38
N ILE A 75 10.95 3.09 -3.46
CA ILE A 75 10.16 2.52 -4.57
C ILE A 75 8.65 2.79 -4.39
N VAL A 76 8.17 2.85 -3.14
CA VAL A 76 6.80 3.28 -2.84
C VAL A 76 6.65 4.78 -3.12
N ASP A 77 7.68 5.58 -2.82
CA ASP A 77 7.69 7.04 -3.04
C ASP A 77 7.71 7.44 -4.53
N THR A 78 7.96 6.50 -5.44
CA THR A 78 8.14 6.78 -6.86
C THR A 78 7.13 6.02 -7.72
N TYR A 79 7.57 4.98 -8.43
CA TYR A 79 6.82 4.39 -9.53
C TYR A 79 6.37 2.95 -9.23
N GLY A 80 6.45 2.50 -7.96
CA GLY A 80 5.95 1.18 -7.56
C GLY A 80 6.63 0.02 -8.27
N GLY A 81 7.89 0.18 -8.66
CA GLY A 81 8.69 -0.81 -9.39
C GLY A 81 8.64 -0.70 -10.92
N TRP A 82 7.79 0.17 -11.47
CA TRP A 82 7.82 0.53 -12.88
C TRP A 82 8.96 1.50 -13.19
N GLY A 83 9.45 1.50 -14.43
CA GLY A 83 10.53 2.40 -14.87
C GLY A 83 11.86 2.08 -14.19
N ALA A 84 12.46 3.06 -13.53
CA ALA A 84 13.74 2.93 -12.83
C ALA A 84 13.82 3.91 -11.64
N HIS A 85 14.80 3.69 -10.75
CA HIS A 85 15.06 4.56 -9.61
C HIS A 85 16.58 4.78 -9.44
N GLY A 86 17.03 6.03 -9.34
CA GLY A 86 18.46 6.38 -9.26
C GLY A 86 19.13 6.10 -7.90
N GLY A 87 18.35 5.79 -6.87
CA GLY A 87 18.81 5.33 -5.55
C GLY A 87 18.72 6.38 -4.45
N GLY A 88 18.61 7.66 -4.79
CA GLY A 88 18.49 8.75 -3.81
C GLY A 88 17.12 8.80 -3.13
N ALA A 89 17.10 8.87 -1.80
CA ALA A 89 15.87 9.18 -1.04
C ALA A 89 15.47 10.66 -1.14
N PHE A 90 14.18 10.97 -1.01
CA PHE A 90 13.68 12.36 -1.06
C PHE A 90 13.56 13.03 0.30
N SER A 91 12.90 12.37 1.26
CA SER A 91 12.59 12.93 2.57
C SER A 91 13.85 13.25 3.37
N GLY A 92 13.85 14.39 4.07
CA GLY A 92 14.99 14.88 4.85
C GLY A 92 16.02 15.68 4.06
N LYS A 93 15.83 15.86 2.74
CA LYS A 93 16.69 16.68 1.89
C LYS A 93 16.00 17.99 1.50
N ASP A 94 16.71 19.11 1.64
CA ASP A 94 16.26 20.39 1.08
C ASP A 94 16.33 20.35 -0.47
N PRO A 95 15.60 21.24 -1.17
CA PRO A 95 15.44 21.14 -2.62
C PRO A 95 16.72 21.43 -3.42
N SER A 96 17.85 21.82 -2.80
CA SER A 96 19.15 21.89 -3.49
C SER A 96 19.75 20.53 -3.80
N LYS A 97 19.27 19.44 -3.18
CA LYS A 97 19.84 18.09 -3.37
C LYS A 97 19.27 17.48 -4.63
N VAL A 98 20.15 17.17 -5.59
CA VAL A 98 19.80 16.65 -6.93
C VAL A 98 19.00 15.36 -6.90
N ASP A 99 19.14 14.55 -5.84
CA ASP A 99 18.31 13.36 -5.63
C ASP A 99 16.81 13.68 -5.53
N ARG A 100 16.44 14.93 -5.24
CA ARG A 100 15.04 15.37 -5.06
C ARG A 100 14.58 16.34 -6.15
N SER A 101 15.46 17.17 -6.68
CA SER A 101 15.10 18.22 -7.65
C SER A 101 15.25 17.82 -9.11
N GLY A 102 15.98 16.72 -9.39
CA GLY A 102 16.20 16.20 -10.74
C GLY A 102 15.03 15.43 -11.32
#